data_AF-A0A6A6XA42-F1
#
_entry.id   AF-A0A6A6XA42-F1
#
_cell.length_a   1.000
_cell.length_b   1.000
_cell.length_c   1.000
_cell.angle_alpha   90.00
_cell.angle_beta   90.00
_cell.angle_gamma   90.00
#
_symmetry.space_group_name_H-M   'P 1'
#
loop_
_entity.id
_entity.type
_entity.pdbx_description
1 polymer ?
#
loop_
_entity_poly.entity_id
_entity_poly.type
_entity_poly.pdbx_seq_one_letter_code
_entity_poly.pdbx_strand_id
1 'polypeptide(L)'
;CYKGDNRSPYLVSNIKFDKEKLIANVAAEEKEWADIAHTFHLKLGHQHVPAATANVTHPHLLRRENSDMDISHTFNGELFNFAVDSLTTVGMAMSADAEITTSGHIVADFDIKRKAFVIPEDINISIKPQDVNALFKLTLHADGTLGKAIDWTMTPEIDIPIAALNIKGILQIGPFVTVGVHFGSSALSGTGDIITGAKGTLDNAAQVQIQLRHPEENSFANWTPKIDKIDPTFSAEFTGDLKAWAELGVIIKAEAFGRWGYQAGVEAQLPYYQANLVATKDPAGVCGTKKTVGIDVDTNVGIDVSLQAGRV
;
A
#
# COMPACT_ATOMS: atom_id res chain seq x y z
N CYS A 1 -12.25 24.82 8.24
CA CYS A 1 -12.67 23.54 8.82
C CYS A 1 -12.08 23.36 10.22
N TYR A 2 -12.93 23.53 11.25
CA TYR A 2 -12.59 23.34 12.67
C TYR A 2 -12.00 21.95 12.94
N LYS A 3 -11.09 21.86 13.92
CA LYS A 3 -10.46 20.61 14.35
C LYS A 3 -11.45 19.80 15.20
N GLY A 4 -12.03 18.75 14.61
CA GLY A 4 -13.02 17.88 15.24
C GLY A 4 -13.89 17.20 14.19
N ASP A 5 -13.73 15.89 14.02
CA ASP A 5 -14.42 15.08 13.00
C ASP A 5 -15.92 14.83 13.29
N ASN A 6 -16.50 15.52 14.27
CA ASN A 6 -17.93 15.44 14.56
C ASN A 6 -18.70 16.45 13.72
N ARG A 7 -18.92 16.11 12.46
CA ARG A 7 -19.88 16.81 11.60
C ARG A 7 -21.19 16.04 11.68
N SER A 8 -21.97 16.21 12.74
CA SER A 8 -23.31 15.60 12.83
C SER A 8 -24.37 16.58 12.33
N PRO A 9 -25.28 16.18 11.44
CA PRO A 9 -26.40 17.02 11.04
C PRO A 9 -27.50 17.00 12.10
N TYR A 10 -28.17 18.14 12.25
CA TYR A 10 -29.30 18.30 13.15
C TYR A 10 -30.54 18.70 12.34
N LEU A 11 -31.62 17.93 12.47
CA LEU A 11 -32.92 18.25 11.90
C LEU A 11 -33.67 19.19 12.87
N VAL A 12 -33.79 20.46 12.49
CA VAL A 12 -34.54 21.44 13.28
C VAL A 12 -36.03 21.23 13.08
N SER A 13 -36.75 20.97 14.17
CA SER A 13 -38.21 20.77 14.16
C SER A 13 -38.99 21.98 14.65
N ASN A 14 -38.37 22.84 15.48
CA ASN A 14 -39.02 24.04 16.01
C ASN A 14 -38.02 25.11 16.42
N ILE A 15 -38.39 26.39 16.29
CA ILE A 15 -37.63 27.52 16.79
C ILE A 15 -38.56 28.41 17.60
N LYS A 16 -38.23 28.64 18.87
CA LYS A 16 -38.96 29.55 19.76
C LYS A 16 -38.10 30.76 20.09
N PHE A 17 -38.56 31.95 19.71
CA PHE A 17 -37.87 33.20 19.99
C PHE A 17 -38.44 33.89 21.24
N ASP A 18 -37.60 34.08 22.25
CA ASP A 18 -37.88 34.90 23.42
C ASP A 18 -37.42 36.34 23.11
N LYS A 19 -38.39 37.20 22.80
CA LYS A 19 -38.14 38.58 22.37
C LYS A 19 -37.64 39.48 23.50
N GLU A 20 -37.98 39.18 24.75
CA GLU A 20 -37.55 39.98 25.91
C GLU A 20 -36.09 39.70 26.26
N LYS A 21 -35.65 38.45 26.09
CA LYS A 21 -34.27 38.03 26.34
C LYS A 21 -33.37 38.03 25.10
N LEU A 22 -33.96 38.22 23.92
CA LEU A 22 -33.28 38.11 22.62
C LEU A 22 -32.61 36.74 22.40
N ILE A 23 -33.27 35.66 22.86
CA ILE A 23 -32.75 34.28 22.76
C ILE A 23 -33.64 33.46 21.83
N ALA A 24 -33.03 32.74 20.89
CA ALA A 24 -33.69 31.70 20.10
C ALA A 24 -33.41 30.31 20.69
N ASN A 25 -34.46 29.59 21.08
CA ASN A 25 -34.38 28.19 21.49
C ASN A 25 -34.72 27.31 20.28
N VAL A 26 -33.76 26.51 19.83
CA VAL A 26 -33.92 25.63 18.67
C VAL A 26 -34.10 24.20 19.17
N ALA A 27 -35.23 23.58 18.85
CA ALA A 27 -35.42 22.15 19.04
C ALA A 27 -34.90 21.43 17.80
N ALA A 28 -33.88 20.60 17.97
CA ALA A 28 -33.28 19.85 16.88
C ALA A 28 -32.94 18.42 17.33
N GLU A 29 -33.03 17.47 16.40
CA GLU A 29 -32.65 16.08 16.60
C GLU A 29 -31.41 15.78 15.78
N GLU A 30 -30.40 15.14 16.38
CA GLU A 30 -29.24 14.64 15.63
C GLU A 30 -29.67 13.53 14.67
N LYS A 31 -29.20 13.59 13.42
CA LYS A 31 -29.49 12.59 12.39
C LYS A 31 -28.20 12.05 11.81
N GLU A 32 -28.27 10.89 11.18
CA GLU A 32 -27.19 10.41 10.32
C GLU A 32 -27.23 11.16 8.99
N TRP A 33 -26.05 11.44 8.44
CA TRP A 33 -25.97 12.07 7.12
C TRP A 33 -26.66 11.25 6.02
N ALA A 34 -26.58 9.93 6.12
CA ALA A 34 -27.21 9.02 5.17
C ALA A 34 -28.73 9.21 5.07
N ASP A 35 -29.36 9.72 6.14
CA ASP A 35 -30.81 9.88 6.24
C ASP A 35 -31.28 11.26 5.78
N ILE A 36 -30.39 12.25 5.70
CA ILE A 36 -30.73 13.62 5.30
C ILE A 36 -30.10 14.04 3.96
N ALA A 37 -29.01 13.40 3.53
CA ALA A 37 -28.31 13.69 2.28
C ALA A 37 -28.99 13.02 1.07
N HIS A 38 -30.12 13.58 0.65
CA HIS A 38 -30.90 13.07 -0.49
C HIS A 38 -30.39 13.57 -1.85
N THR A 39 -29.84 14.77 -1.89
CA THR A 39 -29.19 15.39 -3.07
C THR A 39 -27.85 15.95 -2.64
N PHE A 40 -26.78 15.46 -3.22
CA PHE A 40 -25.44 15.94 -2.88
C PHE A 40 -24.50 15.84 -4.07
N HIS A 41 -23.48 16.68 -4.04
CA HIS A 41 -22.31 16.59 -4.88
C HIS A 41 -21.11 16.67 -3.95
N LEU A 42 -20.41 15.56 -3.81
CA LEU A 42 -19.21 15.45 -2.99
C LEU A 42 -18.01 15.38 -3.92
N LYS A 43 -17.22 16.46 -3.93
CA LYS A 43 -16.01 16.56 -4.71
C LYS A 43 -14.82 16.75 -3.79
N LEU A 44 -13.85 15.85 -3.89
CA LEU A 44 -12.50 16.04 -3.39
C LEU A 44 -11.59 16.18 -4.60
N GLY A 45 -10.87 17.30 -4.67
CA GLY A 45 -9.94 17.55 -5.76
C GLY A 45 -8.69 18.23 -5.24
N HIS A 46 -7.54 17.84 -5.77
CA HIS A 46 -6.25 18.44 -5.48
C HIS A 46 -5.91 19.61 -6.44
N GLN A 47 -6.93 20.24 -7.01
CA GLN A 47 -6.76 21.35 -7.94
C GLN A 47 -6.09 22.54 -7.25
N HIS A 48 -5.03 23.08 -7.85
CA HIS A 48 -4.39 24.29 -7.36
C HIS A 48 -5.38 25.47 -7.40
N VAL A 49 -5.74 26.00 -6.23
CA VAL A 49 -6.51 27.25 -6.11
C VAL A 49 -5.54 28.36 -5.69
N PRO A 50 -5.34 29.42 -6.50
CA PRO A 50 -4.50 30.55 -6.12
C PRO A 50 -4.99 31.14 -4.79
N ALA A 51 -4.08 31.40 -3.85
CA ALA A 51 -4.44 31.91 -2.52
C ALA A 51 -5.24 33.23 -2.58
N ALA A 52 -4.91 34.10 -3.54
CA ALA A 52 -5.64 35.34 -3.80
C ALA A 52 -7.10 35.07 -4.23
N THR A 53 -7.36 34.02 -5.02
CA THR A 53 -8.70 33.63 -5.43
C THR A 53 -9.46 32.92 -4.31
N ALA A 54 -8.79 32.03 -3.56
CA ALA A 54 -9.38 31.30 -2.43
C ALA A 54 -9.87 32.25 -1.33
N ASN A 55 -9.07 33.25 -0.96
CA ASN A 55 -9.41 34.21 0.09
C ASN A 55 -10.59 35.12 -0.28
N VAL A 56 -10.85 35.34 -1.58
CA VAL A 56 -11.94 36.20 -2.06
C VAL A 56 -13.21 35.41 -2.32
N THR A 57 -13.11 34.25 -2.96
CA THR A 57 -14.29 33.44 -3.35
C THR A 57 -14.76 32.51 -2.25
N HIS A 58 -13.86 32.07 -1.36
CA HIS A 58 -14.16 31.07 -0.35
C HIS A 58 -13.37 31.30 0.95
N PRO A 59 -13.49 32.47 1.61
CA PRO A 59 -12.69 32.84 2.79
C PRO A 59 -12.82 31.90 4.00
N HIS A 60 -13.82 31.02 4.00
CA HIS A 60 -14.09 30.06 5.08
C HIS A 60 -13.54 28.64 4.80
N LEU A 61 -13.07 28.37 3.58
CA LEU A 61 -12.42 27.11 3.26
C LEU A 61 -11.02 27.14 3.88
N LEU A 62 -10.75 26.21 4.80
CA LEU A 62 -9.38 26.00 5.26
C LEU A 62 -8.72 25.05 4.28
N ARG A 63 -7.61 25.50 3.69
CA ARG A 63 -6.70 24.62 2.97
C ARG A 63 -6.19 23.57 3.96
N ARG A 64 -6.31 22.30 3.58
CA ARG A 64 -5.65 21.22 4.31
C ARG A 64 -4.18 21.25 3.91
N GLU A 65 -3.28 21.41 4.87
CA GLU A 65 -1.83 21.46 4.62
C GLU A 65 -1.31 20.15 4.04
N ASN A 66 -1.88 19.01 4.47
CA ASN A 66 -1.54 17.66 4.02
C ASN A 66 -2.77 17.01 3.37
N SER A 67 -3.00 17.32 2.09
CA SER A 67 -4.08 16.70 1.28
C SER A 67 -3.63 15.42 0.59
N ASP A 68 -2.32 15.33 0.37
CA ASP A 68 -1.57 14.18 -0.09
C ASP A 68 -1.55 13.06 0.96
N MET A 69 -1.73 11.83 0.50
CA MET A 69 -1.71 10.64 1.34
C MET A 69 -0.28 10.13 1.35
N ASP A 70 0.51 10.59 2.32
CA ASP A 70 1.90 10.16 2.53
C ASP A 70 1.93 8.66 2.86
N ILE A 71 2.66 7.91 2.05
CA ILE A 71 2.84 6.48 2.21
C ILE A 71 4.17 6.14 2.88
N SER A 72 4.91 7.14 3.35
CA SER A 72 6.25 6.96 3.89
C SER A 72 6.23 6.12 5.16
N HIS A 73 6.93 4.99 5.10
CA HIS A 73 7.03 4.07 6.21
C HIS A 73 8.34 3.31 6.18
N THR A 74 8.86 3.00 7.36
CA THR A 74 10.04 2.18 7.55
C THR A 74 9.70 1.04 8.50
N PHE A 75 9.94 -0.18 8.03
CA PHE A 75 9.97 -1.37 8.85
C PHE A 75 11.38 -1.95 8.80
N ASN A 76 11.96 -2.17 9.98
CA ASN A 76 13.24 -2.87 10.15
C ASN A 76 13.04 -3.88 11.27
N GLY A 77 13.08 -5.17 10.95
CA GLY A 77 12.87 -6.20 11.96
C GLY A 77 13.02 -7.62 11.46
N GLU A 78 13.10 -8.51 12.44
CA GLU A 78 13.11 -9.97 12.24
C GLU A 78 11.75 -10.42 11.72
N LEU A 79 11.77 -11.15 10.59
CA LEU A 79 10.60 -11.80 10.01
C LEU A 79 10.34 -13.16 10.67
N PHE A 80 11.40 -13.95 10.87
CA PHE A 80 11.34 -15.24 11.53
C PHE A 80 12.71 -15.67 12.06
N ASN A 81 12.68 -16.62 12.99
CA ASN A 81 13.87 -17.26 13.55
C ASN A 81 13.58 -18.73 13.88
N PHE A 82 14.24 -19.63 13.16
CA PHE A 82 14.18 -21.07 13.35
C PHE A 82 15.50 -21.58 13.90
N ALA A 83 15.45 -22.20 15.08
CA ALA A 83 16.59 -22.90 15.64
C ALA A 83 16.93 -24.17 14.84
N VAL A 84 18.14 -24.69 15.01
CA VAL A 84 18.63 -25.89 14.30
C VAL A 84 17.77 -27.14 14.54
N ASP A 85 17.14 -27.23 15.70
CA ASP A 85 16.25 -28.32 16.13
C ASP A 85 14.77 -28.05 15.81
N SER A 86 14.47 -26.98 15.08
CA SER A 86 13.13 -26.65 14.61
C SER A 86 12.58 -27.75 13.70
N LEU A 87 11.31 -28.10 13.89
CA LEU A 87 10.57 -29.02 13.01
C LEU A 87 10.29 -28.42 11.61
N THR A 88 10.53 -27.11 11.44
CA THR A 88 10.35 -26.41 10.17
C THR A 88 11.50 -26.67 9.22
N THR A 89 12.74 -26.45 9.67
CA THR A 89 13.96 -26.50 8.85
C THR A 89 14.77 -27.78 9.04
N VAL A 90 14.70 -28.40 10.22
CA VAL A 90 15.35 -29.67 10.62
C VAL A 90 16.83 -29.74 10.21
N GLY A 91 17.74 -29.38 11.13
CA GLY A 91 19.19 -29.46 10.87
C GLY A 91 19.80 -28.20 10.26
N MET A 92 19.01 -27.14 10.12
CA MET A 92 19.47 -25.80 9.73
C MET A 92 18.86 -24.76 10.66
N ALA A 93 19.71 -23.97 11.32
CA ALA A 93 19.27 -22.71 11.92
C ALA A 93 19.06 -21.70 10.81
N MET A 94 17.95 -20.97 10.83
CA MET A 94 17.61 -20.02 9.77
C MET A 94 16.83 -18.84 10.34
N SER A 95 17.26 -17.63 10.04
CA SER A 95 16.52 -16.42 10.38
C SER A 95 16.50 -15.46 9.19
N ALA A 96 15.51 -14.58 9.16
CA ALA A 96 15.42 -13.54 8.16
C ALA A 96 15.08 -12.21 8.78
N ASP A 97 15.80 -11.17 8.37
CA ASP A 97 15.48 -9.78 8.66
C ASP A 97 15.03 -9.08 7.38
N ALA A 98 14.05 -8.19 7.50
CA ALA A 98 13.64 -7.32 6.40
C ALA A 98 13.83 -5.84 6.76
N GLU A 99 14.37 -5.12 5.79
CA GLU A 99 14.35 -3.67 5.71
C GLU A 99 13.39 -3.29 4.58
N ILE A 100 12.24 -2.73 4.96
CA ILE A 100 11.23 -2.21 4.05
C ILE A 100 11.17 -0.71 4.26
N THR A 101 11.41 0.04 3.20
CA THR A 101 11.15 1.48 3.19
C THR A 101 10.23 1.81 2.04
N THR A 102 9.24 2.64 2.31
CA THR A 102 8.34 3.21 1.31
C THR A 102 8.39 4.72 1.46
N SER A 103 8.18 5.44 0.37
CA SER A 103 8.04 6.90 0.40
C SER A 103 7.29 7.40 -0.81
N GLY A 104 6.88 8.67 -0.74
CA GLY A 104 6.07 9.34 -1.74
C GLY A 104 4.63 9.52 -1.26
N HIS A 105 3.79 9.93 -2.19
CA HIS A 105 2.42 10.30 -1.89
C HIS A 105 1.46 9.70 -2.90
N ILE A 106 0.25 9.39 -2.44
CA ILE A 106 -0.87 9.12 -3.32
C ILE A 106 -1.82 10.32 -3.32
N VAL A 107 -2.17 10.77 -4.50
CA VAL A 107 -3.18 11.78 -4.74
C VAL A 107 -4.42 11.11 -5.29
N ALA A 108 -5.52 11.21 -4.54
CA ALA A 108 -6.80 10.66 -4.93
C ALA A 108 -7.84 11.79 -5.09
N ASP A 109 -8.32 11.97 -6.32
CA ASP A 109 -9.46 12.83 -6.62
C ASP A 109 -10.73 12.01 -6.72
N PHE A 110 -11.85 12.60 -6.31
CA PHE A 110 -13.12 11.94 -6.25
C PHE A 110 -14.27 12.88 -6.55
N ASP A 111 -15.24 12.38 -7.30
CA ASP A 111 -16.48 13.09 -7.58
C ASP A 111 -17.66 12.12 -7.52
N ILE A 112 -18.52 12.30 -6.51
CA ILE A 112 -19.83 11.65 -6.45
C ILE A 112 -20.93 12.68 -6.55
N LYS A 113 -21.86 12.41 -7.46
CA LYS A 113 -23.08 13.18 -7.60
C LYS A 113 -24.31 12.31 -7.44
N ARG A 114 -25.23 12.76 -6.60
CA ARG A 114 -26.54 12.15 -6.40
C ARG A 114 -27.63 13.18 -6.61
N LYS A 115 -28.54 12.89 -7.55
CA LYS A 115 -29.81 13.61 -7.73
C LYS A 115 -30.93 12.91 -6.96
N ALA A 116 -31.93 13.65 -6.52
CA ALA A 116 -33.04 13.13 -5.72
C ALA A 116 -33.75 11.99 -6.47
N PHE A 117 -34.10 10.92 -5.76
CA PHE A 117 -34.88 9.78 -6.26
C PHE A 117 -34.24 8.95 -7.40
N VAL A 118 -32.99 9.21 -7.77
CA VAL A 118 -32.23 8.43 -8.76
C VAL A 118 -31.04 7.74 -8.08
N ILE A 119 -30.69 6.54 -8.54
CA ILE A 119 -29.39 5.89 -8.28
C ILE A 119 -28.30 6.95 -8.61
N PRO A 120 -27.21 7.15 -7.83
CA PRO A 120 -26.19 8.20 -8.10
C PRO A 120 -25.81 8.33 -9.59
N GLU A 121 -25.43 9.50 -10.14
CA GLU A 121 -25.23 9.59 -11.60
C GLU A 121 -23.98 8.82 -12.05
N ASP A 122 -22.87 8.96 -11.31
CA ASP A 122 -21.70 8.08 -11.38
C ASP A 122 -20.76 8.37 -10.19
N ILE A 123 -19.74 7.54 -10.00
CA ILE A 123 -18.66 7.74 -9.03
C ILE A 123 -17.35 7.73 -9.81
N ASN A 124 -16.68 8.88 -9.85
CA ASN A 124 -15.40 9.05 -10.50
C ASN A 124 -14.28 9.05 -9.46
N ILE A 125 -13.32 8.16 -9.62
CA ILE A 125 -12.11 8.09 -8.79
C ILE A 125 -10.90 8.21 -9.70
N SER A 126 -10.01 9.16 -9.40
CA SER A 126 -8.74 9.33 -10.09
C SER A 126 -7.60 9.20 -9.08
N ILE A 127 -6.68 8.28 -9.32
CA ILE A 127 -5.55 8.02 -8.41
C ILE A 127 -4.25 8.23 -9.16
N LYS A 128 -3.36 9.03 -8.58
CA LYS A 128 -2.05 9.33 -9.13
C LYS A 128 -0.98 9.24 -8.04
N PRO A 129 0.10 8.49 -8.24
CA PRO A 129 1.24 8.53 -7.35
C PRO A 129 2.08 9.79 -7.60
N GLN A 130 2.81 10.19 -6.57
CA GLN A 130 3.82 11.25 -6.61
C GLN A 130 5.05 10.75 -5.87
N ASP A 131 6.11 10.53 -6.64
CA ASP A 131 7.43 10.11 -6.18
C ASP A 131 7.38 8.80 -5.38
N VAL A 132 6.43 7.92 -5.71
CA VAL A 132 6.23 6.65 -5.03
C VAL A 132 7.39 5.71 -5.31
N ASN A 133 8.03 5.28 -4.23
CA ASN A 133 9.10 4.29 -4.29
C ASN A 133 9.06 3.38 -3.07
N ALA A 134 9.53 2.16 -3.27
CA ALA A 134 9.66 1.15 -2.24
C ALA A 134 11.02 0.46 -2.37
N LEU A 135 11.71 0.26 -1.26
CA LEU A 135 12.90 -0.55 -1.16
C LEU A 135 12.57 -1.71 -0.23
N PHE A 136 12.80 -2.92 -0.72
CA PHE A 136 12.75 -4.14 0.04
C PHE A 136 14.14 -4.75 0.06
N LYS A 137 14.67 -5.06 1.24
CA LYS A 137 15.92 -5.77 1.40
C LYS A 137 15.73 -6.88 2.43
N LEU A 138 16.09 -8.09 2.02
CA LEU A 138 16.04 -9.30 2.82
C LEU A 138 17.45 -9.70 3.19
N THR A 139 17.67 -9.99 4.47
CA THR A 139 18.90 -10.61 4.97
C THR A 139 18.53 -11.96 5.57
N LEU A 140 18.89 -13.04 4.88
CA LEU A 140 18.73 -14.40 5.37
C LEU A 140 20.03 -14.84 6.04
N HIS A 141 19.96 -15.33 7.27
CA HIS A 141 21.02 -16.11 7.89
C HIS A 141 20.63 -17.59 7.80
N ALA A 142 21.57 -18.42 7.39
CA ALA A 142 21.40 -19.86 7.37
C ALA A 142 22.67 -20.53 7.88
N ASP A 143 22.52 -21.52 8.77
CA ASP A 143 23.61 -22.33 9.29
C ASP A 143 23.20 -23.80 9.36
N GLY A 144 23.79 -24.62 8.49
CA GLY A 144 23.62 -26.06 8.47
C GLY A 144 23.14 -26.59 7.11
N THR A 145 22.31 -27.63 7.14
CA THR A 145 21.72 -28.22 5.93
C THR A 145 20.24 -28.42 6.16
N LEU A 146 19.43 -27.91 5.24
CA LEU A 146 17.99 -27.98 5.29
C LEU A 146 17.55 -29.44 5.15
N GLY A 147 17.04 -30.03 6.24
CA GLY A 147 16.54 -31.41 6.26
C GLY A 147 15.10 -31.53 5.78
N LYS A 148 14.38 -30.40 5.67
CA LYS A 148 13.00 -30.35 5.20
C LYS A 148 12.77 -29.07 4.38
N ALA A 149 12.18 -29.22 3.20
CA ALA A 149 11.77 -28.09 2.36
C ALA A 149 10.92 -27.10 3.16
N ILE A 150 11.17 -25.81 2.92
CA ILE A 150 10.49 -24.70 3.55
C ILE A 150 9.70 -23.92 2.51
N ASP A 151 8.48 -23.54 2.90
CA ASP A 151 7.62 -22.60 2.20
C ASP A 151 6.95 -21.76 3.29
N TRP A 152 7.49 -20.57 3.49
CA TRP A 152 7.12 -19.66 4.56
C TRP A 152 6.51 -18.40 3.96
N THR A 153 5.39 -18.00 4.53
CA THR A 153 4.68 -16.78 4.18
C THR A 153 4.53 -15.95 5.44
N MET A 154 4.82 -14.66 5.34
CA MET A 154 4.59 -13.70 6.41
C MET A 154 3.09 -13.57 6.69
N THR A 155 2.67 -13.88 7.91
CA THR A 155 1.29 -13.71 8.36
C THR A 155 1.26 -13.18 9.81
N PRO A 156 0.59 -12.05 10.10
CA PRO A 156 -0.09 -11.17 9.15
C PRO A 156 0.89 -10.36 8.29
N GLU A 157 0.40 -9.82 7.18
CA GLU A 157 1.12 -8.81 6.39
C GLU A 157 1.37 -7.54 7.21
N ILE A 158 2.37 -6.75 6.84
CA ILE A 158 2.66 -5.46 7.47
C ILE A 158 1.72 -4.41 6.90
N ASP A 159 0.85 -3.86 7.75
CA ASP A 159 0.02 -2.71 7.40
C ASP A 159 0.86 -1.43 7.44
N ILE A 160 0.95 -0.73 6.31
CA ILE A 160 1.51 0.62 6.26
C ILE A 160 0.39 1.60 6.59
N PRO A 161 0.46 2.30 7.74
CA PRO A 161 -0.57 3.25 8.12
C PRO A 161 -0.49 4.47 7.21
N ILE A 162 -1.47 4.62 6.33
CA ILE A 162 -1.55 5.79 5.45
C ILE A 162 -2.60 6.76 5.98
N ALA A 163 -2.32 8.05 5.83
CA ALA A 163 -3.26 9.12 6.13
C ALA A 163 -4.49 9.03 5.21
N ALA A 164 -5.51 8.29 5.64
CA ALA A 164 -6.82 8.29 4.99
C ALA A 164 -7.54 9.63 5.24
N LEU A 165 -8.21 10.15 4.22
CA LEU A 165 -9.26 11.14 4.41
C LEU A 165 -10.47 10.44 5.06
N ASN A 166 -10.67 10.69 6.35
CA ASN A 166 -11.85 10.24 7.05
C ASN A 166 -12.65 11.46 7.55
N ILE A 167 -13.86 11.61 7.03
CA ILE A 167 -14.89 12.50 7.54
C ILE A 167 -15.99 11.59 8.08
N LYS A 168 -16.01 11.42 9.40
CA LYS A 168 -16.92 10.51 10.08
C LYS A 168 -18.37 10.65 9.59
N GLY A 169 -18.97 9.52 9.22
CA GLY A 169 -20.37 9.44 8.74
C GLY A 169 -20.62 10.05 7.35
N ILE A 170 -19.60 10.60 6.69
CA ILE A 170 -19.73 11.22 5.36
C ILE A 170 -18.84 10.53 4.34
N LEU A 171 -17.55 10.35 4.65
CA LEU A 171 -16.55 9.95 3.66
C LEU A 171 -15.37 9.24 4.32
N GLN A 172 -15.03 8.03 3.90
CA GLN A 172 -13.75 7.40 4.22
C GLN A 172 -13.06 7.06 2.91
N ILE A 173 -11.90 7.69 2.66
CA ILE A 173 -11.08 7.45 1.49
C ILE A 173 -9.63 7.32 1.91
N GLY A 174 -8.98 6.25 1.52
CA GLY A 174 -7.53 6.14 1.66
C GLY A 174 -7.01 4.87 1.02
N PRO A 175 -5.75 4.86 0.58
CA PRO A 175 -5.04 3.63 0.34
C PRO A 175 -4.81 2.91 1.67
N PHE A 176 -4.93 1.60 1.62
CA PHE A 176 -4.47 0.65 2.61
C PHE A 176 -3.36 -0.09 1.90
N VAL A 177 -2.15 0.06 2.42
CA VAL A 177 -0.99 -0.59 1.83
C VAL A 177 -0.56 -1.71 2.75
N THR A 178 -0.48 -2.91 2.20
CA THR A 178 0.06 -4.07 2.89
C THR A 178 1.33 -4.53 2.22
N VAL A 179 2.27 -5.00 3.03
CA VAL A 179 3.49 -5.64 2.55
C VAL A 179 3.54 -7.07 3.06
N GLY A 180 3.59 -8.02 2.14
CA GLY A 180 3.82 -9.44 2.38
C GLY A 180 5.24 -9.84 2.00
N VAL A 181 5.76 -10.90 2.62
CA VAL A 181 7.04 -11.53 2.24
C VAL A 181 6.82 -13.03 2.21
N HIS A 182 7.33 -13.66 1.15
CA HIS A 182 7.33 -15.11 0.99
C HIS A 182 8.75 -15.59 0.76
N PHE A 183 9.04 -16.77 1.27
CA PHE A 183 10.33 -17.42 1.21
C PHE A 183 10.14 -18.92 1.07
N GLY A 184 10.86 -19.56 0.14
CA GLY A 184 10.85 -20.99 -0.02
C GLY A 184 12.18 -21.54 -0.51
N SER A 185 12.47 -22.77 -0.12
CA SER A 185 13.64 -23.52 -0.57
C SER A 185 13.36 -25.01 -0.43
N SER A 186 13.67 -25.78 -1.49
CA SER A 186 13.56 -27.23 -1.46
C SER A 186 14.83 -27.90 -0.93
N ALA A 187 15.99 -27.29 -1.16
CA ALA A 187 17.28 -27.69 -0.64
C ALA A 187 18.16 -26.45 -0.42
N LEU A 188 18.79 -26.36 0.74
CA LEU A 188 19.78 -25.33 1.06
C LEU A 188 20.83 -25.90 2.00
N SER A 189 22.11 -25.63 1.74
CA SER A 189 23.22 -26.00 2.61
C SER A 189 24.26 -24.90 2.59
N GLY A 190 24.77 -24.55 3.77
CA GLY A 190 25.77 -23.49 3.95
C GLY A 190 25.68 -22.84 5.33
N THR A 191 26.66 -22.01 5.64
CA THR A 191 26.73 -21.23 6.88
C THR A 191 27.11 -19.80 6.56
N GLY A 192 26.19 -18.86 6.68
CA GLY A 192 26.43 -17.43 6.47
C GLY A 192 25.16 -16.66 6.14
N ASP A 193 25.35 -15.58 5.40
CA ASP A 193 24.32 -14.59 5.12
C ASP A 193 24.09 -14.48 3.61
N ILE A 194 22.83 -14.37 3.25
CA ILE A 194 22.36 -14.03 1.89
C ILE A 194 21.61 -12.72 2.02
N ILE A 195 22.14 -11.68 1.39
CA ILE A 195 21.47 -10.37 1.30
C ILE A 195 20.96 -10.21 -0.12
N THR A 196 19.69 -9.90 -0.28
CA THR A 196 19.07 -9.61 -1.59
C THR A 196 18.01 -8.53 -1.42
N GLY A 197 17.51 -7.96 -2.52
CA GLY A 197 16.46 -6.96 -2.42
C GLY A 197 16.12 -6.32 -3.75
N ALA A 198 15.18 -5.39 -3.74
CA ALA A 198 14.80 -4.61 -4.90
C ALA A 198 14.37 -3.22 -4.48
N LYS A 199 14.56 -2.28 -5.40
CA LYS A 199 13.92 -0.97 -5.35
C LYS A 199 12.89 -0.87 -6.46
N GLY A 200 11.63 -0.67 -6.10
CA GLY A 200 10.57 -0.33 -7.02
C GLY A 200 10.30 1.17 -7.04
N THR A 201 10.04 1.72 -8.22
CA THR A 201 9.60 3.10 -8.41
C THR A 201 8.41 3.14 -9.33
N LEU A 202 7.39 3.90 -8.97
CA LEU A 202 6.20 4.08 -9.79
C LEU A 202 6.30 5.40 -10.56
N ASP A 203 5.91 5.41 -11.83
CA ASP A 203 5.98 6.63 -12.63
C ASP A 203 4.96 7.67 -12.11
N ASN A 204 5.36 8.94 -12.01
CA ASN A 204 4.43 10.03 -11.65
C ASN A 204 3.35 10.25 -12.72
N ALA A 205 3.56 9.75 -13.93
CA ALA A 205 2.56 9.68 -14.99
C ALA A 205 1.60 8.49 -14.84
N ALA A 206 1.76 7.65 -13.82
CA ALA A 206 0.84 6.57 -13.54
C ALA A 206 -0.53 7.14 -13.12
N GLN A 207 -1.59 6.56 -13.66
CA GLN A 207 -2.95 6.97 -13.34
C GLN A 207 -3.93 5.81 -13.38
N VAL A 208 -4.79 5.75 -12.37
CA VAL A 208 -6.00 4.93 -12.39
C VAL A 208 -7.17 5.89 -12.53
N GLN A 209 -8.04 5.61 -13.50
CA GLN A 209 -9.34 6.24 -13.62
C GLN A 209 -10.39 5.15 -13.45
N ILE A 210 -11.29 5.35 -12.51
CA ILE A 210 -12.38 4.42 -12.22
C ILE A 210 -13.70 5.17 -12.35
N GLN A 211 -14.57 4.66 -13.21
CA GLN A 211 -15.96 5.01 -13.37
C GLN A 211 -16.79 3.77 -13.02
N LEU A 212 -17.46 3.82 -11.87
CA LEU A 212 -18.06 2.60 -11.31
C LEU A 212 -19.32 2.14 -12.07
N ARG A 213 -19.97 3.01 -12.84
CA ARG A 213 -21.11 2.63 -13.71
C ARG A 213 -20.75 2.42 -15.16
N HIS A 214 -19.60 2.93 -15.54
CA HIS A 214 -19.02 2.80 -16.87
C HIS A 214 -17.69 2.06 -16.75
N PRO A 215 -17.69 0.78 -16.31
CA PRO A 215 -16.45 0.03 -16.15
C PRO A 215 -15.65 -0.09 -17.45
N GLU A 216 -16.30 0.02 -18.61
CA GLU A 216 -15.68 0.13 -19.93
C GLU A 216 -14.82 1.38 -20.12
N GLU A 217 -15.04 2.43 -19.32
CA GLU A 217 -14.26 3.67 -19.32
C GLU A 217 -13.16 3.68 -18.26
N ASN A 218 -13.04 2.60 -17.47
CA ASN A 218 -11.94 2.43 -16.54
C ASN A 218 -10.62 2.36 -17.31
N SER A 219 -9.61 3.08 -16.83
CA SER A 219 -8.28 3.05 -17.44
C SER A 219 -7.18 3.00 -16.41
N PHE A 220 -6.10 2.35 -16.84
CA PHE A 220 -4.90 2.15 -16.06
C PHE A 220 -3.72 2.40 -16.99
N ALA A 221 -2.89 3.37 -16.65
CA ALA A 221 -1.73 3.72 -17.44
C ALA A 221 -0.50 3.84 -16.55
N ASN A 222 0.64 3.32 -17.01
CA ASN A 222 1.98 3.48 -16.43
C ASN A 222 2.15 3.04 -14.95
N TRP A 223 1.26 2.19 -14.45
CA TRP A 223 1.31 1.69 -13.07
C TRP A 223 2.22 0.47 -12.88
N THR A 224 2.88 0.02 -13.93
CA THR A 224 3.95 -0.99 -13.80
C THR A 224 5.18 -0.31 -13.21
N PRO A 225 5.66 -0.71 -12.01
CA PRO A 225 6.82 -0.09 -11.40
C PRO A 225 8.10 -0.44 -12.18
N LYS A 226 9.04 0.50 -12.23
CA LYS A 226 10.42 0.24 -12.64
C LYS A 226 11.16 -0.38 -11.46
N ILE A 227 11.79 -1.52 -11.68
CA ILE A 227 12.49 -2.28 -10.66
C ILE A 227 13.99 -2.23 -10.91
N ASP A 228 14.72 -1.73 -9.92
CA ASP A 228 16.17 -1.85 -9.80
C ASP A 228 16.49 -2.99 -8.82
N LYS A 229 17.18 -4.01 -9.31
CA LYS A 229 17.55 -5.17 -8.47
C LYS A 229 18.72 -4.82 -7.57
N ILE A 230 18.71 -5.37 -6.37
CA ILE A 230 19.90 -5.45 -5.51
C ILE A 230 20.44 -6.86 -5.68
N ASP A 231 21.56 -6.98 -6.38
CA ASP A 231 22.18 -8.27 -6.65
C ASP A 231 22.49 -9.01 -5.34
N PRO A 232 22.25 -10.33 -5.28
CA PRO A 232 22.44 -11.07 -4.07
C PRO A 232 23.93 -11.10 -3.67
N THR A 233 24.20 -10.86 -2.40
CA THR A 233 25.55 -10.99 -1.82
C THR A 233 25.58 -12.11 -0.79
N PHE A 234 26.64 -12.91 -0.84
CA PHE A 234 26.81 -14.08 0.01
C PHE A 234 28.05 -13.89 0.89
N SER A 235 27.92 -14.12 2.21
CA SER A 235 29.09 -14.07 3.11
C SER A 235 29.88 -15.38 3.14
N ALA A 236 29.31 -16.48 2.61
CA ALA A 236 29.92 -17.80 2.57
C ALA A 236 29.45 -18.63 1.36
N GLU A 237 29.97 -19.85 1.24
CA GLU A 237 29.54 -20.82 0.22
C GLU A 237 28.15 -21.38 0.54
N PHE A 238 27.24 -21.27 -0.41
CA PHE A 238 25.91 -21.87 -0.36
C PHE A 238 25.70 -22.81 -1.54
N THR A 239 24.91 -23.85 -1.33
CA THR A 239 24.44 -24.74 -2.40
C THR A 239 22.97 -25.04 -2.19
N GLY A 240 22.16 -24.91 -3.24
CA GLY A 240 20.72 -25.14 -3.14
C GLY A 240 19.88 -24.26 -4.06
N ASP A 241 18.57 -24.29 -3.85
CA ASP A 241 17.61 -23.41 -4.48
C ASP A 241 17.04 -22.42 -3.46
N LEU A 242 16.75 -21.22 -3.91
CA LEU A 242 16.16 -20.17 -3.10
C LEU A 242 15.08 -19.44 -3.90
N LYS A 243 13.90 -19.30 -3.32
CA LYS A 243 12.83 -18.45 -3.82
C LYS A 243 12.41 -17.45 -2.74
N ALA A 244 12.35 -16.17 -3.05
CA ALA A 244 11.83 -15.15 -2.13
C ALA A 244 11.15 -14.04 -2.91
N TRP A 245 10.00 -13.54 -2.45
CA TRP A 245 9.34 -12.39 -3.08
C TRP A 245 8.63 -11.54 -2.05
N ALA A 246 8.51 -10.25 -2.34
CA ALA A 246 7.67 -9.35 -1.58
C ALA A 246 6.35 -9.15 -2.33
N GLU A 247 5.27 -8.95 -1.59
CA GLU A 247 3.97 -8.59 -2.14
C GLU A 247 3.62 -7.20 -1.62
N LEU A 248 3.11 -6.35 -2.51
CA LEU A 248 2.60 -5.03 -2.16
C LEU A 248 1.13 -4.97 -2.57
N GLY A 249 0.25 -5.00 -1.59
CA GLY A 249 -1.16 -4.71 -1.78
C GLY A 249 -1.40 -3.21 -1.64
N VAL A 250 -2.04 -2.57 -2.62
CA VAL A 250 -2.55 -1.19 -2.50
C VAL A 250 -4.06 -1.22 -2.72
N ILE A 251 -4.81 -1.21 -1.63
CA ILE A 251 -6.27 -1.20 -1.66
C ILE A 251 -6.77 0.21 -1.43
N ILE A 252 -7.48 0.78 -2.40
CA ILE A 252 -8.11 2.09 -2.24
C ILE A 252 -9.57 1.86 -1.93
N LYS A 253 -9.95 2.22 -0.71
CA LYS A 253 -11.33 2.21 -0.27
C LYS A 253 -11.91 3.60 -0.47
N ALA A 254 -13.12 3.67 -1.03
CA ALA A 254 -13.92 4.89 -1.05
C ALA A 254 -15.33 4.57 -0.56
N GLU A 255 -15.68 5.12 0.59
CA GLU A 255 -16.97 4.91 1.24
C GLU A 255 -17.64 6.25 1.52
N ALA A 256 -18.90 6.39 1.14
CA ALA A 256 -19.72 7.56 1.39
C ALA A 256 -20.93 7.20 2.27
N PHE A 257 -21.16 8.03 3.30
CA PHE A 257 -22.31 7.95 4.20
C PHE A 257 -22.54 6.60 4.89
N GLY A 258 -21.51 5.76 5.05
CA GLY A 258 -21.64 4.46 5.70
C GLY A 258 -22.50 3.42 4.96
N ARG A 259 -22.99 3.75 3.75
CA ARG A 259 -23.96 2.93 3.00
C ARG A 259 -23.53 2.65 1.56
N TRP A 260 -22.63 3.47 1.01
CA TRP A 260 -22.17 3.36 -0.36
C TRP A 260 -20.65 3.23 -0.35
N GLY A 261 -20.17 1.99 -0.33
CA GLY A 261 -18.76 1.65 -0.33
C GLY A 261 -18.34 0.98 -1.63
N TYR A 262 -17.19 1.39 -2.14
CA TYR A 262 -16.50 0.70 -3.22
C TYR A 262 -15.03 0.54 -2.83
N GLN A 263 -14.44 -0.55 -3.31
CA GLN A 263 -13.03 -0.83 -3.16
C GLN A 263 -12.45 -1.12 -4.54
N ALA A 264 -11.27 -0.59 -4.78
CA ALA A 264 -10.42 -0.95 -5.90
C ALA A 264 -9.03 -1.24 -5.36
N GLY A 265 -8.53 -2.44 -5.61
CA GLY A 265 -7.20 -2.88 -5.21
C GLY A 265 -6.32 -3.06 -6.42
N VAL A 266 -5.09 -2.59 -6.30
CA VAL A 266 -3.96 -3.03 -7.11
C VAL A 266 -3.12 -3.92 -6.21
N GLU A 267 -2.98 -5.19 -6.58
CA GLU A 267 -2.05 -6.10 -5.93
C GLU A 267 -0.85 -6.25 -6.88
N ALA A 268 0.33 -5.89 -6.41
CA ALA A 268 1.56 -6.09 -7.16
C ALA A 268 2.43 -7.12 -6.42
N GLN A 269 2.70 -8.24 -7.07
CA GLN A 269 3.81 -9.09 -6.69
C GLN A 269 5.09 -8.35 -7.06
N LEU A 270 5.68 -7.67 -6.07
CA LEU A 270 7.00 -7.08 -6.18
C LEU A 270 8.02 -8.19 -6.46
N PRO A 271 9.17 -7.88 -7.08
CA PRO A 271 9.97 -8.85 -7.81
C PRO A 271 10.16 -10.17 -7.06
N TYR A 272 9.77 -11.28 -7.70
CA TYR A 272 10.15 -12.58 -7.19
C TYR A 272 11.60 -12.87 -7.54
N TYR A 273 12.38 -13.29 -6.55
CA TYR A 273 13.71 -13.83 -6.72
C TYR A 273 13.60 -15.33 -6.75
N GLN A 274 14.07 -15.95 -7.83
CA GLN A 274 14.36 -17.37 -7.87
C GLN A 274 15.82 -17.54 -8.25
N ALA A 275 16.61 -18.13 -7.36
CA ALA A 275 18.04 -18.34 -7.54
C ALA A 275 18.40 -19.82 -7.39
N ASN A 276 19.18 -20.35 -8.34
CA ASN A 276 19.89 -21.61 -8.19
C ASN A 276 21.34 -21.31 -7.81
N LEU A 277 21.79 -21.80 -6.66
CA LEU A 277 23.11 -21.54 -6.09
C LEU A 277 23.99 -22.78 -6.28
N VAL A 278 25.03 -22.66 -7.10
CA VAL A 278 25.99 -23.75 -7.35
C VAL A 278 27.39 -23.30 -6.95
N ALA A 279 27.95 -23.96 -5.94
CA ALA A 279 29.35 -23.75 -5.57
C ALA A 279 30.26 -24.23 -6.71
N THR A 280 31.06 -23.32 -7.25
CA THR A 280 31.98 -23.56 -8.36
C THR A 280 33.41 -23.55 -7.84
N LYS A 281 34.16 -24.62 -8.12
CA LYS A 281 35.59 -24.71 -7.79
C LYS A 281 36.43 -24.68 -9.06
N ASP A 282 37.29 -23.68 -9.18
CA ASP A 282 38.27 -23.58 -10.26
C ASP A 282 39.69 -23.35 -9.67
N PRO A 283 40.62 -24.30 -9.83
CA PRO A 283 42.01 -24.14 -9.38
C PRO A 283 42.74 -22.95 -10.01
N ALA A 284 42.33 -22.50 -11.20
CA ALA A 284 42.89 -21.33 -11.87
C ALA A 284 42.33 -20.00 -11.32
N GLY A 285 41.26 -20.07 -10.53
CA GLY A 285 40.58 -18.94 -9.93
C GLY A 285 39.24 -18.61 -10.60
N VAL A 286 38.26 -18.19 -9.80
CA VAL A 286 36.92 -17.80 -10.25
C VAL A 286 36.79 -16.28 -10.39
N CYS A 287 35.90 -15.83 -11.29
CA CYS A 287 35.56 -14.41 -11.52
C CYS A 287 36.78 -13.50 -11.78
N GLY A 288 37.84 -14.02 -12.42
CA GLY A 288 39.08 -13.26 -12.67
C GLY A 288 39.91 -12.98 -11.41
N THR A 289 39.63 -13.67 -10.31
CA THR A 289 40.35 -13.54 -9.04
C THR A 289 41.23 -14.77 -8.76
N LYS A 290 42.08 -14.71 -7.73
CA LYS A 290 42.85 -15.88 -7.25
C LYS A 290 42.05 -16.80 -6.34
N LYS A 291 40.78 -16.49 -6.03
CA LYS A 291 39.94 -17.34 -5.20
C LYS A 291 39.56 -18.57 -6.01
N THR A 292 39.76 -19.76 -5.47
CA THR A 292 39.49 -21.01 -6.19
C THR A 292 38.06 -21.52 -6.02
N VAL A 293 37.24 -20.80 -5.26
CA VAL A 293 35.84 -21.12 -5.03
C VAL A 293 34.99 -19.86 -5.21
N GLY A 294 33.86 -20.02 -5.89
CA GLY A 294 32.84 -19.01 -6.12
C GLY A 294 31.45 -19.62 -6.14
N ILE A 295 30.44 -18.78 -6.29
CA ILE A 295 29.04 -19.21 -6.42
C ILE A 295 28.58 -18.75 -7.80
N ASP A 296 28.09 -19.70 -8.59
CA ASP A 296 27.32 -19.38 -9.80
C ASP A 296 25.85 -19.18 -9.39
N VAL A 297 25.27 -18.09 -9.86
CA VAL A 297 23.93 -17.64 -9.46
C VAL A 297 23.11 -17.41 -10.71
N ASP A 298 22.19 -18.32 -10.99
CA ASP A 298 21.19 -18.13 -12.03
C ASP A 298 19.93 -17.52 -11.40
N THR A 299 19.60 -16.27 -11.75
CA THR A 299 18.46 -15.53 -11.16
C THR A 299 17.37 -15.22 -12.18
N ASN A 300 16.13 -15.60 -11.84
CA ASN A 300 14.94 -15.11 -12.53
C ASN A 300 14.21 -14.08 -11.67
N VAL A 301 13.78 -12.99 -12.31
CA VAL A 301 12.98 -11.93 -11.67
C VAL A 301 11.82 -11.53 -12.58
N GLY A 302 10.61 -11.50 -12.01
CA GLY A 302 9.40 -11.01 -12.68
C GLY A 302 8.46 -10.32 -11.70
N ILE A 303 7.44 -9.65 -12.24
CA ILE A 303 6.41 -8.91 -11.50
C ILE A 303 5.07 -9.36 -12.05
N ASP A 304 4.12 -9.66 -11.17
CA ASP A 304 2.72 -9.84 -11.55
C ASP A 304 1.89 -8.71 -10.92
N VAL A 305 0.96 -8.14 -11.68
CA VAL A 305 0.09 -7.06 -11.22
C VAL A 305 -1.35 -7.46 -11.50
N SER A 306 -2.11 -7.66 -10.42
CA SER A 306 -3.53 -7.99 -10.46
C SER A 306 -4.37 -6.79 -10.06
N LEU A 307 -5.50 -6.60 -10.74
CA LEU A 307 -6.45 -5.53 -10.45
C LEU A 307 -7.80 -6.14 -10.08
N GLN A 308 -8.35 -5.68 -8.96
CA GLN A 308 -9.69 -6.07 -8.53
C GLN A 308 -10.48 -4.82 -8.15
N ALA A 309 -11.72 -4.71 -8.64
CA ALA A 309 -12.63 -3.63 -8.25
C ALA A 309 -14.02 -4.18 -8.00
N GLY A 310 -14.68 -3.68 -6.95
CA GLY A 310 -15.99 -4.18 -6.56
C GLY A 310 -16.72 -3.28 -5.58
N ARG A 311 -18.02 -3.54 -5.44
CA ARG A 311 -18.86 -2.95 -4.40
C ARG A 311 -18.55 -3.64 -3.06
N VAL A 312 -18.48 -2.86 -1.99
CA VAL A 312 -18.33 -3.35 -0.60
C VAL A 312 -19.70 -3.46 0.05
#